data_AF-A0A7W1BJ51-F1
#
_entry.id   AF-A0A7W1BJ51-F1
#
_cell.length_a   1.000
_cell.length_b   1.000
_cell.length_c   1.000
_cell.angle_alpha   90.00
_cell.angle_beta   90.00
_cell.angle_gamma   90.00
#
_symmetry.space_group_name_H-M   'P 1'
#
loop_
_entity.id
_entity.type
_entity.pdbx_description
1 polymer ?
#
loop_
_entity_poly.entity_id
_entity_poly.type
_entity_poly.pdbx_seq_one_letter_code
_entity_poly.pdbx_strand_id
1 'polypeptide(L)'
;MHYFKGGVAMYTLRDRLGADVVNGALRRFRDKYAGPDAPPPTSRALYAELRAVTPDSLKPLLSDLFEHITIWDVRTDSAKAEPVEGGAYRVTLFVDASKARADSIGNQTPVEMDDLVEIGVFAGNPSGLSPGESLYLKQHRIRAGKQAIVITVPRQPTRAGIDPYRKLIERERDDNVGEIGTSRPK
;
A
#
# COMPACT_ATOMS: atom_id res chain seq x y z
N MET A 1 -6.33 -2.25 21.28
CA MET A 1 -7.41 -2.74 20.37
C MET A 1 -6.85 -2.75 18.94
N HIS A 2 -6.21 -3.84 18.50
CA HIS A 2 -5.42 -3.87 17.25
C HIS A 2 -5.86 -5.00 16.30
N TYR A 3 -7.17 -5.16 16.09
CA TYR A 3 -7.72 -6.25 15.25
C TYR A 3 -7.70 -5.97 13.74
N PHE A 4 -7.41 -4.73 13.30
CA PHE A 4 -7.46 -4.38 11.88
C PHE A 4 -6.16 -4.63 11.10
N LYS A 5 -5.00 -4.69 11.77
CA LYS A 5 -3.69 -4.86 11.09
C LYS A 5 -3.60 -6.18 10.33
N GLY A 6 -4.09 -7.28 10.92
CA GLY A 6 -4.10 -8.59 10.27
C GLY A 6 -4.97 -8.62 9.00
N GLY A 7 -6.12 -7.95 9.03
CA GLY A 7 -6.99 -7.80 7.86
C GLY A 7 -6.32 -7.01 6.73
N VAL A 8 -5.70 -5.86 7.05
CA VAL A 8 -4.94 -5.06 6.08
C VAL A 8 -3.78 -5.86 5.51
N ALA A 9 -3.00 -6.56 6.34
CA ALA A 9 -1.88 -7.38 5.89
C ALA A 9 -2.31 -8.48 4.91
N MET A 10 -3.37 -9.23 5.23
CA MET A 10 -3.89 -10.27 4.34
C MET A 10 -4.47 -9.68 3.05
N TYR A 11 -5.18 -8.55 3.14
CA TYR A 11 -5.74 -7.86 1.97
C TYR A 11 -4.64 -7.37 1.03
N THR A 12 -3.63 -6.68 1.56
CA THR A 12 -2.49 -6.16 0.80
C THR A 12 -1.70 -7.31 0.17
N LEU A 13 -1.44 -8.39 0.90
CA LEU A 13 -0.78 -9.57 0.33
C LEU A 13 -1.60 -10.19 -0.82
N ARG A 14 -2.93 -10.32 -0.65
CA ARG A 14 -3.85 -10.80 -1.68
C ARG A 14 -3.85 -9.90 -2.92
N ASP A 15 -3.84 -8.59 -2.72
CA ASP A 15 -3.78 -7.60 -3.82
C ASP A 15 -2.48 -7.76 -4.64
N ARG A 16 -1.36 -8.06 -3.97
CA ARG A 16 -0.05 -8.21 -4.64
C ARG A 16 0.21 -9.59 -5.25
N LEU A 17 -0.22 -10.66 -4.61
CA LEU A 17 -0.01 -12.03 -5.08
C LEU A 17 -1.16 -12.57 -5.93
N GLY A 18 -2.34 -11.96 -5.83
CA GLY A 18 -3.57 -12.51 -6.38
C GLY A 18 -4.31 -13.41 -5.39
N ALA A 19 -5.64 -13.40 -5.50
CA ALA A 19 -6.52 -14.15 -4.60
C ALA A 19 -6.29 -15.66 -4.66
N ASP A 20 -6.07 -16.22 -5.84
CA ASP A 20 -5.93 -17.67 -6.00
C ASP A 20 -4.65 -18.20 -5.36
N VAL A 21 -3.55 -17.44 -5.46
CA VAL A 21 -2.26 -17.78 -4.84
C VAL A 21 -2.39 -17.80 -3.32
N VAL A 22 -2.95 -16.73 -2.74
CA VAL A 22 -3.13 -16.64 -1.28
C VAL A 22 -4.12 -17.70 -0.79
N ASN A 23 -5.27 -17.86 -1.45
CA ASN A 23 -6.25 -18.86 -1.08
C ASN A 23 -5.70 -20.29 -1.23
N GLY A 24 -4.83 -20.54 -2.20
CA GLY A 24 -4.12 -21.80 -2.35
C GLY A 24 -3.22 -22.11 -1.16
N ALA A 25 -2.45 -21.13 -0.69
CA ALA A 25 -1.63 -21.27 0.52
C ALA A 25 -2.47 -21.52 1.78
N LEU A 26 -3.58 -20.79 1.93
CA LEU A 26 -4.51 -20.99 3.05
C LEU A 26 -5.16 -22.38 3.04
N ARG A 27 -5.53 -22.89 1.85
CA ARG A 27 -6.04 -24.25 1.70
C ARG A 27 -5.01 -25.29 2.10
N ARG A 28 -3.77 -25.18 1.60
CA ARG A 28 -2.68 -26.10 2.00
C ARG A 28 -2.42 -26.07 3.50
N PHE A 29 -2.42 -24.88 4.09
CA PHE A 29 -2.32 -24.74 5.55
C PHE A 29 -3.46 -25.50 6.24
N ARG A 30 -4.72 -25.18 5.92
CA ARG A 30 -5.88 -25.88 6.50
C ARG A 30 -5.75 -27.40 6.36
N ASP A 31 -5.44 -27.89 5.17
CA ASP A 31 -5.41 -29.33 4.90
C ASP A 31 -4.30 -30.05 5.70
N LYS A 32 -3.17 -29.38 5.98
CA LYS A 32 -2.10 -29.91 6.85
C LYS A 32 -2.48 -29.95 8.33
N TYR A 33 -3.39 -29.09 8.77
CA TYR A 33 -3.67 -28.84 10.19
C TYR A 33 -5.11 -29.18 10.62
N ALA A 34 -5.93 -29.76 9.75
CA ALA A 34 -7.34 -30.08 10.02
C ALA A 34 -7.60 -31.51 10.53
N GLY A 35 -6.59 -32.38 10.51
CA GLY A 35 -6.73 -33.79 10.94
C GLY A 35 -6.68 -33.99 12.45
N PRO A 36 -7.24 -35.10 12.98
CA PRO A 36 -7.24 -35.40 14.42
C PRO A 36 -5.84 -35.59 15.01
N ASP A 37 -4.89 -36.09 14.20
CA ASP A 37 -3.50 -36.29 14.59
C ASP A 37 -2.57 -35.16 14.12
N ALA A 38 -3.14 -34.07 13.58
CA ALA A 38 -2.35 -32.96 13.09
C ALA A 38 -1.72 -32.19 14.27
N PRO A 39 -0.47 -31.70 14.12
CA PRO A 39 0.11 -30.82 15.12
C PRO A 39 -0.73 -29.53 15.26
N PRO A 40 -0.68 -28.81 16.39
CA PRO A 40 -1.39 -27.55 16.52
C PRO A 40 -0.93 -26.52 15.47
N PRO A 41 -1.86 -25.83 14.78
CA PRO A 41 -1.50 -24.79 13.83
C PRO A 41 -0.83 -23.60 14.55
N THR A 42 0.18 -23.01 13.92
CA THR A 42 0.86 -21.80 14.43
C THR A 42 0.91 -20.71 13.36
N SER A 43 1.03 -19.46 13.79
CA SER A 43 1.24 -18.32 12.88
C SER A 43 2.53 -18.48 12.05
N ARG A 44 3.56 -19.12 12.61
CA ARG A 44 4.82 -19.45 11.90
C ARG A 44 4.59 -20.44 10.77
N ALA A 45 3.75 -21.45 10.98
CA ALA A 45 3.39 -22.41 9.95
C ALA A 45 2.55 -21.77 8.83
N LEU A 46 1.61 -20.89 9.18
CA LEU A 46 0.86 -20.11 8.19
C LEU A 46 1.81 -19.21 7.37
N TYR A 47 2.71 -18.50 8.05
CA TYR A 47 3.70 -17.65 7.40
C TYR A 47 4.58 -18.44 6.43
N ALA A 48 4.99 -19.66 6.79
CA ALA A 48 5.76 -20.54 5.90
C ALA A 48 5.00 -20.88 4.60
N GLU A 49 3.70 -21.15 4.68
CA GLU A 49 2.86 -21.40 3.49
C GLU A 49 2.73 -20.18 2.58
N LEU A 50 2.58 -18.98 3.16
CA LEU A 50 2.55 -17.72 2.41
C LEU A 50 3.92 -17.44 1.78
N ARG A 51 5.00 -17.61 2.53
CA ARG A 51 6.38 -17.41 2.06
C ARG A 51 6.74 -18.32 0.90
N ALA A 52 6.28 -19.58 0.93
CA ALA A 52 6.54 -20.56 -0.13
C ALA A 52 5.97 -20.16 -1.50
N VAL A 53 4.89 -19.36 -1.52
CA VAL A 53 4.27 -18.87 -2.76
C VAL A 53 4.60 -17.41 -3.09
N THR A 54 5.44 -16.77 -2.26
CA THR A 54 5.78 -15.35 -2.44
C THR A 54 7.08 -15.26 -3.25
N PRO A 55 7.07 -14.61 -4.43
CA PRO A 55 8.26 -14.40 -5.24
C PRO A 55 9.24 -13.46 -4.52
N ASP A 56 10.52 -13.54 -4.87
CA ASP A 56 11.60 -12.78 -4.20
C ASP A 56 11.33 -11.28 -4.15
N SER A 57 10.74 -10.72 -5.20
CA SER A 57 10.37 -9.30 -5.28
C SER A 57 9.34 -8.86 -4.23
N LEU A 58 8.57 -9.78 -3.65
CA LEU A 58 7.53 -9.51 -2.65
C LEU A 58 7.88 -10.06 -1.25
N LYS A 59 8.99 -10.78 -1.09
CA LYS A 59 9.43 -11.27 0.23
C LYS A 59 9.68 -10.14 1.25
N PRO A 60 10.25 -8.98 0.87
CA PRO A 60 10.38 -7.85 1.80
C PRO A 60 9.01 -7.38 2.33
N LEU A 61 8.02 -7.25 1.44
CA LEU A 61 6.66 -6.88 1.83
C LEU A 61 6.06 -7.92 2.78
N LEU A 62 6.22 -9.21 2.50
CA LEU A 62 5.72 -10.27 3.38
C LEU A 62 6.36 -10.19 4.79
N SER A 63 7.67 -9.94 4.87
CA SER A 63 8.37 -9.74 6.14
C SER A 63 7.84 -8.51 6.89
N ASP A 64 7.68 -7.38 6.20
CA ASP A 64 7.16 -6.16 6.81
C ASP A 64 5.70 -6.28 7.30
N LEU A 65 4.88 -7.09 6.62
CA LEU A 65 3.48 -7.32 7.00
C LEU A 65 3.31 -8.26 8.20
N PHE A 66 4.14 -9.31 8.31
CA PHE A 66 3.91 -10.42 9.25
C PHE A 66 5.02 -10.64 10.29
N GLU A 67 6.27 -10.32 9.98
CA GLU A 67 7.40 -10.55 10.90
C GLU A 67 7.73 -9.32 11.74
N HIS A 68 7.41 -8.12 11.25
CA HIS A 68 7.78 -6.87 11.88
C HIS A 68 6.58 -5.99 12.25
N ILE A 69 6.76 -5.14 13.26
CA ILE A 69 5.86 -4.01 13.50
C ILE A 69 6.29 -2.86 12.60
N THR A 70 6.14 -3.05 11.28
CA THR A 70 6.45 -2.02 10.29
C THR A 70 5.31 -1.01 10.20
N ILE A 71 5.68 0.27 10.16
CA ILE A 71 4.79 1.42 10.00
C ILE A 71 5.35 2.25 8.86
N TRP A 72 4.47 2.61 7.92
CA TRP A 72 4.76 3.57 6.86
C TRP A 72 4.19 4.93 7.25
N ASP A 73 4.83 5.97 6.74
CA ASP A 73 4.32 7.33 6.67
C ASP A 73 4.50 7.75 5.22
N VAL A 74 3.43 7.69 4.43
CA VAL A 74 3.41 8.19 3.06
C VAL A 74 2.38 9.30 2.95
N ARG A 75 2.74 10.38 2.28
CA ARG A 75 1.81 11.50 2.08
C ARG A 75 1.98 12.17 0.74
N THR A 76 0.92 12.84 0.31
CA THR A 76 0.95 13.75 -0.81
C THR A 76 1.13 15.18 -0.31
N ASP A 77 2.31 15.77 -0.54
CA ASP A 77 2.60 17.16 -0.19
C ASP A 77 1.80 18.14 -1.10
N SER A 78 1.75 17.83 -2.41
CA SER A 78 0.93 18.58 -3.38
C SER A 78 0.75 17.81 -4.69
N ALA A 79 -0.27 18.18 -5.47
CA ALA A 79 -0.50 17.64 -6.80
C ALA A 79 -0.85 18.76 -7.78
N LYS A 80 -0.24 18.76 -8.96
CA LYS A 80 -0.47 19.76 -10.03
C LYS A 80 -0.88 19.06 -11.31
N ALA A 81 -1.79 19.65 -12.07
CA ALA A 81 -2.18 19.15 -13.39
C ALA A 81 -2.08 20.27 -14.43
N GLU A 82 -1.48 19.94 -15.57
CA GLU A 82 -1.30 20.84 -16.70
C GLU A 82 -1.85 20.18 -17.96
N PRO A 83 -2.66 20.87 -18.78
CA PRO A 83 -3.13 20.30 -20.04
C PRO A 83 -1.95 20.03 -20.99
N VAL A 84 -2.04 18.96 -21.76
CA VAL A 84 -1.13 18.63 -22.86
C VAL A 84 -1.92 18.42 -24.16
N GLU A 85 -1.23 18.20 -25.27
CA GLU A 85 -1.88 17.96 -26.56
C GLU A 85 -2.90 16.81 -26.51
N GLY A 86 -3.96 16.92 -27.31
CA GLY A 86 -5.00 15.90 -27.40
C GLY A 86 -5.99 15.85 -26.24
N GLY A 87 -6.02 16.86 -25.36
CA GLY A 87 -6.97 16.95 -24.24
C GLY A 87 -6.57 16.13 -23.00
N ALA A 88 -5.39 15.51 -23.03
CA ALA A 88 -4.80 14.85 -21.88
C ALA A 88 -4.20 15.86 -20.89
N TYR A 89 -3.87 15.39 -19.69
CA TYR A 89 -3.24 16.20 -18.64
C TYR A 89 -1.99 15.52 -18.11
N ARG A 90 -0.92 16.29 -17.91
CA ARG A 90 0.26 15.89 -17.16
C ARG A 90 0.04 16.24 -15.69
N VAL A 91 0.08 15.23 -14.83
CA VAL A 91 -0.02 15.35 -13.38
C VAL A 91 1.36 15.18 -12.78
N THR A 92 1.80 16.15 -11.97
CA THR A 92 2.98 16.03 -11.13
C THR A 92 2.55 15.91 -9.68
N LEU A 93 2.82 14.76 -9.08
CA LEU A 93 2.54 14.44 -7.68
C LEU A 93 3.82 14.56 -6.87
N PHE A 94 3.83 15.41 -5.85
CA PHE A 94 4.92 15.54 -4.90
C PHE A 94 4.56 14.76 -3.64
N VAL A 95 5.35 13.74 -3.33
CA VAL A 95 5.13 12.85 -2.20
C VAL A 95 6.30 12.91 -1.24
N ASP A 96 6.05 12.58 0.02
CA ASP A 96 7.07 12.34 1.03
C ASP A 96 6.76 10.99 1.68
N ALA A 97 7.80 10.22 1.98
CA ALA A 97 7.65 8.85 2.41
C ALA A 97 8.72 8.46 3.43
N SER A 98 8.36 7.67 4.42
CA SER A 98 9.31 7.02 5.33
C SER A 98 8.76 5.69 5.85
N LYS A 99 9.66 4.87 6.38
CA LYS A 99 9.34 3.57 6.96
C LYS A 99 10.08 3.41 8.27
N ALA A 100 9.39 2.91 9.29
CA ALA A 100 9.97 2.61 10.59
C ALA A 100 9.50 1.25 11.09
N ARG A 101 10.29 0.65 11.98
CA ARG A 101 9.91 -0.55 12.74
C ARG A 101 9.77 -0.20 14.20
N ALA A 102 8.68 -0.63 14.81
CA ALA A 102 8.48 -0.53 16.24
C ALA A 102 8.94 -1.80 16.97
N ASP A 103 9.47 -1.63 18.18
CA ASP A 103 9.66 -2.74 19.13
C ASP A 103 8.36 -3.05 19.90
N SER A 104 8.42 -4.01 20.83
CA SER A 104 7.26 -4.45 21.62
C SER A 104 6.70 -3.39 22.57
N ILE A 105 7.48 -2.36 22.89
CA ILE A 105 7.07 -1.25 23.77
C ILE A 105 6.77 0.03 22.99
N GLY A 106 6.92 0.00 21.66
CA GLY A 106 6.51 1.05 20.74
C GLY A 106 7.63 2.00 20.30
N ASN A 107 8.90 1.76 20.67
CA ASN A 107 10.00 2.58 20.17
C ASN A 107 10.17 2.34 18.68
N GLN A 108 10.24 3.43 17.92
CA GLN A 108 10.38 3.35 16.46
C GLN A 108 11.81 3.61 16.02
N THR A 109 12.32 2.74 15.16
CA THR A 109 13.60 2.93 14.47
C THR A 109 13.34 3.07 12.98
N PRO A 110 13.82 4.16 12.33
CA PRO A 110 13.77 4.30 10.89
C PRO A 110 14.45 3.11 10.20
N VAL A 111 13.89 2.65 9.08
CA VAL A 111 14.47 1.61 8.23
C VAL A 111 14.45 2.07 6.78
N GLU A 112 15.29 1.46 5.95
CA GLU A 112 15.27 1.75 4.52
C GLU A 112 13.90 1.47 3.91
N MET A 113 13.42 2.43 3.11
CA MET A 113 12.22 2.29 2.32
C MET A 113 12.60 2.18 0.85
N ASP A 114 12.15 1.09 0.23
CA ASP A 114 12.23 0.85 -1.20
C ASP A 114 11.08 -0.12 -1.50
N ASP A 115 9.88 0.45 -1.61
CA ASP A 115 8.61 -0.28 -1.57
C ASP A 115 7.79 0.02 -2.83
N LEU A 116 7.01 -0.95 -3.29
CA LEU A 116 6.02 -0.69 -4.33
C LEU A 116 4.76 -0.13 -3.67
N VAL A 117 4.43 1.13 -3.94
CA VAL A 117 3.24 1.80 -3.40
C VAL A 117 2.35 2.24 -4.56
N GLU A 118 1.04 2.14 -4.37
CA GLU A 118 0.07 2.51 -5.39
C GLU A 118 -0.01 4.02 -5.52
N ILE A 119 0.05 4.54 -6.74
CA ILE A 119 -0.23 5.93 -7.06
C ILE A 119 -1.52 6.00 -7.85
N GLY A 120 -2.42 6.88 -7.41
CA GLY A 120 -3.72 7.09 -8.03
C GLY A 120 -3.88 8.53 -8.54
N VAL A 121 -4.55 8.66 -9.69
CA VAL A 121 -5.08 9.93 -10.19
C VAL A 121 -6.56 9.73 -10.48
N PHE A 122 -7.39 10.66 -10.01
CA PHE A 122 -8.84 10.53 -9.96
C PHE A 122 -9.54 11.75 -10.53
N ALA A 123 -10.76 11.55 -11.00
CA ALA A 123 -11.68 12.59 -11.40
C ALA A 123 -13.01 12.48 -10.64
N GLY A 124 -13.77 13.58 -10.64
CA GLY A 124 -15.05 13.66 -9.94
C GLY A 124 -14.88 13.87 -8.44
N ASN A 125 -15.96 13.56 -7.71
CA ASN A 125 -16.03 13.74 -6.26
C ASN A 125 -15.74 12.43 -5.52
N PRO A 126 -15.08 12.49 -4.35
CA PRO A 126 -14.92 11.32 -3.51
C PRO A 126 -16.28 10.81 -3.01
N SER A 127 -16.37 9.50 -2.79
CA SER A 127 -17.56 8.85 -2.24
C SER A 127 -17.15 7.71 -1.32
N GLY A 128 -17.50 7.83 -0.04
CA GLY A 128 -17.04 6.89 0.99
C GLY A 128 -15.51 6.80 1.02
N LEU A 129 -14.97 5.59 0.83
CA LEU A 129 -13.52 5.34 0.77
C LEU A 129 -12.93 5.53 -0.63
N SER A 130 -13.75 5.79 -1.65
CA SER A 130 -13.27 6.01 -3.01
C SER A 130 -12.82 7.46 -3.20
N PRO A 131 -11.59 7.72 -3.67
CA PRO A 131 -11.13 9.08 -3.98
C PRO A 131 -11.81 9.73 -5.19
N GLY A 132 -12.56 8.94 -5.99
CA GLY A 132 -13.21 9.35 -7.22
C GLY A 132 -13.13 8.27 -8.29
N GLU A 133 -13.50 8.62 -9.53
CA GLU A 133 -13.29 7.74 -10.68
C GLU A 133 -11.80 7.67 -11.03
N SER A 134 -11.24 6.47 -11.13
CA SER A 134 -9.82 6.31 -11.41
C SER A 134 -9.49 6.61 -12.88
N LEU A 135 -8.61 7.58 -13.10
CA LEU A 135 -7.95 7.82 -14.39
C LEU A 135 -6.63 7.06 -14.50
N TYR A 136 -6.01 6.79 -13.36
CA TYR A 136 -4.75 6.08 -13.23
C TYR A 136 -4.70 5.40 -11.87
N LEU A 137 -4.24 4.15 -11.84
CA LEU A 137 -3.93 3.43 -10.61
C LEU A 137 -2.86 2.39 -10.92
N LYS A 138 -1.61 2.65 -10.51
CA LYS A 138 -0.49 1.71 -10.73
C LYS A 138 0.50 1.74 -9.57
N GLN A 139 1.28 0.68 -9.45
CA GLN A 139 2.38 0.57 -8.50
C GLN A 139 3.60 1.37 -8.96
N HIS A 140 4.18 2.14 -8.05
CA HIS A 140 5.43 2.87 -8.23
C HIS A 140 6.43 2.46 -7.16
N ARG A 141 7.72 2.46 -7.50
CA ARG A 141 8.79 2.24 -6.53
C ARG A 141 9.04 3.55 -5.77
N ILE A 142 8.77 3.55 -4.47
CA ILE A 142 8.89 4.69 -3.56
C ILE A 142 10.02 4.43 -2.59
N ARG A 143 10.84 5.45 -2.37
CA ARG A 143 11.97 5.47 -1.43
C ARG A 143 11.72 6.49 -0.34
N ALA A 144 12.49 6.42 0.73
CA ALA A 144 12.39 7.40 1.81
C ALA A 144 12.73 8.82 1.30
N GLY A 145 12.00 9.80 1.82
CA GLY A 145 12.12 11.22 1.50
C GLY A 145 11.20 11.69 0.37
N LYS A 146 11.47 12.90 -0.10
CA LYS A 146 10.64 13.59 -1.08
C LYS A 146 10.88 13.11 -2.50
N GLN A 147 9.80 12.87 -3.24
CA GLN A 147 9.83 12.44 -4.64
C GLN A 147 8.79 13.18 -5.48
N ALA A 148 9.09 13.37 -6.77
CA ALA A 148 8.13 13.85 -7.76
C ALA A 148 7.80 12.71 -8.73
N ILE A 149 6.51 12.45 -8.93
CA ILE A 149 5.98 11.41 -9.81
C ILE A 149 5.16 12.08 -10.89
N VAL A 150 5.51 11.83 -12.16
CA VAL A 150 4.85 12.44 -13.32
C VAL A 150 4.00 11.40 -14.05
N ILE A 151 2.73 11.70 -14.25
CA ILE A 151 1.73 10.78 -14.82
C ILE A 151 0.93 11.54 -15.89
N THR A 152 0.67 10.93 -17.04
CA THR A 152 -0.26 11.46 -18.03
C THR A 152 -1.60 10.74 -17.92
N VAL A 153 -2.69 11.51 -17.87
CA VAL A 153 -4.08 11.01 -17.80
C VAL A 153 -4.91 11.55 -18.97
N PRO A 154 -5.93 10.82 -19.44
CA PRO A 154 -6.63 11.15 -20.69
C PRO A 154 -7.54 12.39 -20.59
N ARG A 155 -7.80 12.89 -19.39
CA ARG A 155 -8.69 14.05 -19.14
C ARG A 155 -8.38 14.71 -17.81
N GLN A 156 -9.01 15.84 -17.54
CA GLN A 156 -8.77 16.65 -16.34
C GLN A 156 -9.01 15.85 -15.04
N PRO A 157 -8.00 15.78 -14.15
CA PRO A 157 -8.14 15.17 -12.83
C PRO A 157 -8.64 16.19 -11.79
N THR A 158 -9.23 15.69 -10.71
CA THR A 158 -9.63 16.47 -9.53
C THR A 158 -8.76 16.17 -8.31
N ARG A 159 -8.26 14.93 -8.20
CA ARG A 159 -7.46 14.45 -7.04
C ARG A 159 -6.34 13.53 -7.49
N ALA A 160 -5.28 13.46 -6.70
CA ALA A 160 -4.21 12.49 -6.89
C ALA A 160 -3.55 12.15 -5.54
N GLY A 161 -2.94 10.98 -5.44
CA GLY A 161 -2.31 10.57 -4.20
C GLY A 161 -1.52 9.28 -4.22
N ILE A 162 -0.77 9.09 -3.14
CA ILE A 162 -0.02 7.88 -2.79
C ILE A 162 -0.83 7.04 -1.81
N ASP A 163 -0.80 5.71 -1.97
CA ASP A 163 -1.64 4.76 -1.23
C ASP A 163 -3.12 5.21 -1.08
N PRO A 164 -3.81 5.48 -2.21
CA PRO A 164 -5.13 6.11 -2.20
C PRO A 164 -6.22 5.27 -1.52
N TYR A 165 -5.99 3.95 -1.38
CA TYR A 165 -6.90 3.00 -0.74
C TYR A 165 -6.38 2.50 0.61
N ARG A 166 -5.37 3.16 1.20
CA ARG A 166 -4.93 2.94 2.60
C ARG A 166 -4.45 1.50 2.86
N LYS A 167 -3.77 0.90 1.87
CA LYS A 167 -3.26 -0.48 1.88
C LYS A 167 -1.99 -0.63 2.74
N LEU A 168 -1.34 0.47 3.11
CA LEU A 168 -0.22 0.48 4.03
C LEU A 168 -0.67 0.61 5.49
N ILE A 169 0.17 0.14 6.41
CA ILE A 169 -0.08 0.24 7.85
C ILE A 169 0.49 1.59 8.31
N GLU A 170 -0.39 2.58 8.36
CA GLU A 170 -0.04 3.96 8.67
C GLU A 170 -0.82 4.50 9.86
N ARG A 171 -0.30 5.58 10.46
CA ARG A 171 -0.93 6.30 11.56
C ARG A 171 -1.86 7.42 11.06
N GLU A 172 -1.34 8.22 10.14
CA GLU A 172 -2.08 9.24 9.41
C GLU A 172 -2.34 8.72 7.99
N ARG A 173 -3.51 8.98 7.44
CA ARG A 173 -3.96 8.49 6.12
C ARG A 173 -4.84 9.47 5.37
N ASP A 174 -5.23 10.57 6.01
CA ASP A 174 -6.08 11.58 5.40
C ASP A 174 -5.29 12.49 4.45
N ASP A 175 -3.96 12.39 4.45
CA ASP A 175 -3.04 13.11 3.56
C ASP A 175 -2.43 12.28 2.45
N ASN A 176 -2.83 11.02 2.33
CA ASN A 176 -2.49 10.14 1.22
C ASN A 176 -2.96 10.74 -0.12
N VAL A 177 -4.14 11.38 -0.14
CA VAL A 177 -4.76 11.96 -1.35
C VAL A 177 -5.05 13.45 -1.17
N GLY A 178 -4.61 14.27 -2.12
CA GLY A 178 -4.86 15.71 -2.17
C GLY A 178 -5.70 16.15 -3.38
N GLU A 179 -6.28 17.34 -3.30
CA GLU A 179 -6.91 18.01 -4.44
C GLU A 179 -5.85 18.61 -5.37
N ILE A 180 -6.08 18.51 -6.68
CA ILE A 180 -5.22 19.11 -7.69
C ILE A 180 -5.19 20.64 -7.51
N GLY A 181 -4.00 21.22 -7.55
CA GLY A 181 -3.79 22.67 -7.40
C GLY A 181 -3.69 23.16 -5.96
N THR A 182 -3.85 22.27 -4.98
CA THR A 182 -3.65 22.61 -3.56
C THR A 182 -2.24 22.20 -3.09
N SER A 183 -1.66 23.01 -2.21
CA SER A 183 -0.43 22.68 -1.48
C SER A 183 -0.71 22.78 0.01
N ARG A 184 -0.18 21.84 0.80
CA ARG A 184 -0.25 21.97 2.26
C ARG A 184 0.49 23.23 2.74
N PRO A 185 -0.03 23.93 3.77
CA PRO A 185 0.73 24.97 4.45
C PRO A 185 2.00 24.36 5.07
N LYS A 186 3.09 25.13 5.07
CA LYS A 186 4.39 24.74 5.63
C LYS A 186 4.33 24.55 7.14
#